data_AF-A0A6J4HRE4-F1
#
_entry.id   AF-A0A6J4HRE4-F1
#
_cell.length_a   1.000
_cell.length_b   1.000
_cell.length_c   1.000
_cell.angle_alpha   90.00
_cell.angle_beta   90.00
_cell.angle_gamma   90.00
#
_symmetry.space_group_name_H-M   'P 1'
#
loop_
_entity.id
_entity.type
_entity.pdbx_description
1 polymer ?
#
loop_
_entity_poly.entity_id
_entity_poly.type
_entity_poly.pdbx_seq_one_letter_code
_entity_poly.pdbx_strand_id
1 'polypeptide(L)'
;MRPGADPASPPAHGLPPAQPLRRAWRAGGARLAISAAALLLCALLLPWEREPFQAAFGVLANLLACHGFAATLLPGREPLISRYTRFDFGHLPPDCAAYTRGLTLLWAVLLAGFAAAQAAALAGYWQPSAVLAVEALVGGALFLGEHAVRSLRFPHHGRATLRRTLRAVRLAHAAG
;
A
#
# COMPACT_ATOMS: atom_id res chain seq x y z
N MET A 1 59.27 20.60 -33.35
CA MET A 1 59.09 19.17 -33.05
C MET A 1 58.68 19.04 -31.58
N ARG A 2 57.40 18.74 -31.28
CA ARG A 2 56.92 18.18 -29.98
C ARG A 2 56.99 16.64 -30.10
N PRO A 3 57.25 15.83 -29.05
CA PRO A 3 56.34 15.55 -27.90
C PRO A 3 57.10 15.22 -26.57
N GLY A 4 56.52 14.92 -25.40
CA GLY A 4 55.15 14.80 -24.89
C GLY A 4 55.12 15.30 -23.43
N ALA A 5 54.02 15.83 -22.90
CA ALA A 5 52.75 15.16 -22.62
C ALA A 5 52.92 14.04 -21.57
N ASP A 6 53.01 14.43 -20.30
CA ASP A 6 52.65 13.57 -19.17
C ASP A 6 51.33 14.13 -18.58
N PRO A 7 50.23 13.38 -18.61
CA PRO A 7 48.91 13.87 -18.24
C PRO A 7 48.75 13.98 -16.73
N ALA A 8 48.19 15.11 -16.31
CA ALA A 8 47.72 15.40 -14.97
C ALA A 8 46.88 14.25 -14.39
N SER A 9 47.28 13.76 -13.22
CA SER A 9 46.42 12.96 -12.34
C SER A 9 45.12 13.74 -12.07
N PRO A 10 43.93 13.19 -12.32
CA PRO A 10 42.70 13.89 -12.00
C PRO A 10 42.52 13.98 -10.48
N PRO A 11 42.15 15.15 -9.93
CA PRO A 11 41.73 15.23 -8.54
C PRO A 11 40.45 14.42 -8.36
N ALA A 12 40.43 13.52 -7.38
CA ALA A 12 39.25 12.78 -6.97
C ALA A 12 38.10 13.75 -6.69
N HIS A 13 37.16 13.86 -7.63
CA HIS A 13 35.88 14.53 -7.41
C HIS A 13 35.10 13.69 -6.39
N GLY A 14 35.23 14.07 -5.13
CA GLY A 14 34.32 13.63 -4.09
C GLY A 14 32.89 13.94 -4.53
N LEU A 15 32.09 12.89 -4.70
CA LEU A 15 30.65 13.02 -4.84
C LEU A 15 30.13 13.85 -3.66
N PRO A 16 29.34 14.91 -3.88
CA PRO A 16 28.75 15.67 -2.78
C PRO A 16 27.84 14.74 -1.96
N PRO A 17 27.85 14.85 -0.62
CA PRO A 17 27.01 14.01 0.22
C PRO A 17 25.53 14.32 -0.06
N ALA A 18 24.81 13.36 -0.64
CA ALA A 18 23.36 13.37 -0.77
C ALA A 18 22.70 13.21 0.61
N GLN A 19 22.78 14.25 1.46
CA GLN A 19 22.32 14.19 2.86
C GLN A 19 21.18 15.17 3.26
N PRO A 20 20.89 16.30 2.61
CA PRO A 20 19.85 17.20 3.13
C PRO A 20 18.41 16.70 2.86
N LEU A 21 18.20 15.94 1.78
CA LEU A 21 16.86 15.46 1.38
C LEU A 21 16.30 14.35 2.32
N ARG A 22 17.16 13.54 2.94
CA ARG A 22 16.74 12.47 3.87
C ARG A 22 16.27 12.98 5.24
N ARG A 23 16.70 14.19 5.65
CA ARG A 23 16.33 14.78 6.95
C ARG A 23 14.93 15.41 6.94
N ALA A 24 14.55 16.06 5.83
CA ALA A 24 13.23 16.69 5.68
C ALA A 24 12.08 15.66 5.69
N TRP A 25 12.29 14.46 5.16
CA TRP A 25 11.30 13.38 5.14
C TRP A 25 11.01 12.76 6.53
N ARG A 26 11.96 12.82 7.47
CA ARG A 26 11.78 12.30 8.84
C ARG A 26 10.95 13.23 9.73
N ALA A 27 11.00 14.55 9.49
CA ALA A 27 10.27 15.54 10.28
C ALA A 27 8.75 15.52 10.04
N GLY A 28 8.31 15.16 8.82
CA GLY A 28 6.88 14.95 8.51
C GLY A 28 6.31 13.67 9.14
N GLY A 29 7.11 12.60 9.20
CA GLY A 29 6.73 11.32 9.80
C GLY A 29 6.54 11.40 11.32
N ALA A 30 7.32 12.22 12.02
CA ALA A 30 7.20 12.41 13.46
C ALA A 30 5.87 13.09 13.85
N ARG A 31 5.43 14.10 13.08
CA ARG A 31 4.14 14.78 13.33
C ARG A 31 2.95 13.85 13.09
N LEU A 32 3.02 13.03 12.03
CA LEU A 32 2.02 11.98 11.75
C LEU A 32 2.01 10.89 12.82
N ALA A 33 3.18 10.47 13.32
CA ALA A 33 3.30 9.49 14.39
C ALA A 33 2.73 10.02 15.72
N ILE A 34 2.94 11.30 16.04
CA ILE A 34 2.39 11.96 17.23
C ILE A 34 0.85 12.05 17.13
N SER A 35 0.31 12.43 15.96
CA SER A 35 -1.14 12.46 15.75
C SER A 35 -1.76 11.07 15.82
N ALA A 36 -1.11 10.05 15.27
CA ALA A 36 -1.56 8.65 15.36
C ALA A 36 -1.52 8.13 16.81
N ALA A 37 -0.48 8.47 17.57
CA ALA A 37 -0.34 8.10 18.98
C ALA A 37 -1.42 8.78 19.86
N ALA A 38 -1.74 10.05 19.58
CA ALA A 38 -2.80 10.77 20.27
C ALA A 38 -4.18 10.17 19.99
N LEU A 39 -4.47 9.77 18.75
CA LEU A 39 -5.71 9.08 18.40
C LEU A 39 -5.82 7.70 19.05
N LEU A 40 -4.72 6.94 19.10
CA LEU A 40 -4.62 5.67 19.82
C LEU A 40 -4.88 5.84 21.32
N LEU A 41 -4.31 6.87 21.93
CA LEU A 41 -4.50 7.18 23.36
C LEU A 41 -5.95 7.60 23.65
N CYS A 42 -6.56 8.41 22.80
CA CYS A 42 -7.99 8.75 22.91
C CYS A 42 -8.88 7.52 22.76
N ALA A 43 -8.55 6.60 21.85
CA ALA A 43 -9.28 5.35 21.68
C ALA A 43 -9.19 4.46 22.94
N LEU A 44 -8.01 4.37 23.57
CA LEU A 44 -7.75 3.62 24.82
C LEU A 44 -8.51 4.13 26.05
N LEU A 45 -8.91 5.40 26.06
CA LEU A 45 -9.54 6.06 27.22
C LEU A 45 -11.07 6.08 27.15
N LEU A 46 -11.70 5.60 26.08
CA LEU A 46 -13.16 5.52 25.97
C LEU A 46 -13.72 4.24 26.60
N PRO A 47 -14.88 4.30 27.30
CA PRO A 47 -15.55 3.13 27.85
C PRO A 47 -15.95 2.15 26.74
N TRP A 48 -15.50 0.91 26.86
CA TRP A 48 -15.40 -0.05 25.77
C TRP A 48 -16.61 -0.97 25.68
N GLU A 49 -17.69 -0.51 25.06
CA GLU A 49 -18.71 -1.41 24.53
C GLU A 49 -18.13 -2.14 23.30
N ARG A 50 -18.33 -3.46 23.20
CA ARG A 50 -17.66 -4.30 22.16
C ARG A 50 -17.99 -3.85 20.73
N GLU A 51 -19.23 -3.45 20.48
CA GLU A 51 -19.74 -3.09 19.15
C GLU A 51 -19.19 -1.73 18.63
N PRO A 52 -19.25 -0.61 19.37
CA PRO A 52 -18.70 0.66 18.87
C PRO A 52 -17.18 0.65 18.75
N PHE A 53 -16.46 -0.09 19.61
CA PHE A 53 -15.02 -0.26 19.44
C PHE A 53 -14.70 -0.99 18.13
N GLN A 54 -15.42 -2.07 17.82
CA GLN A 54 -15.23 -2.82 16.56
C GLN A 54 -15.46 -1.92 15.35
N ALA A 55 -16.54 -1.13 15.34
CA ALA A 55 -16.84 -0.21 14.26
C ALA A 55 -15.75 0.88 14.12
N ALA A 56 -15.33 1.51 15.22
CA ALA A 56 -14.29 2.53 15.21
C ALA A 56 -12.94 1.97 14.70
N PHE A 57 -12.57 0.77 15.14
CA PHE A 57 -11.40 0.07 14.63
C PHE A 57 -11.53 -0.24 13.12
N GLY A 58 -12.70 -0.72 12.68
CA GLY A 58 -13.01 -0.97 11.27
C GLY A 58 -12.87 0.28 10.39
N VAL A 59 -13.41 1.43 10.83
CA VAL A 59 -13.24 2.72 10.16
C VAL A 59 -11.76 3.05 10.01
N LEU A 60 -11.02 3.03 11.12
CA LEU A 60 -9.61 3.42 11.12
C LEU A 60 -8.77 2.49 10.22
N ALA A 61 -8.95 1.18 10.35
CA ALA A 61 -8.23 0.18 9.57
C ALA A 61 -8.49 0.34 8.07
N ASN A 62 -9.76 0.49 7.67
CA ASN A 62 -10.14 0.67 6.27
C ASN A 62 -9.62 2.01 5.71
N LEU A 63 -9.65 3.11 6.47
CA LEU A 63 -9.11 4.40 6.03
C LEU A 63 -7.58 4.36 5.88
N LEU A 64 -6.86 3.74 6.81
CA LEU A 64 -5.41 3.58 6.71
C LEU A 64 -5.03 2.74 5.49
N ALA A 65 -5.73 1.62 5.26
CA ALA A 65 -5.55 0.79 4.09
C ALA A 65 -5.87 1.57 2.80
N CYS A 66 -7.01 2.25 2.74
CA CYS A 66 -7.42 3.08 1.62
C CYS A 66 -6.36 4.14 1.30
N HIS A 67 -5.86 4.86 2.30
CA HIS A 67 -4.80 5.84 2.14
C HIS A 67 -3.54 5.20 1.52
N GLY A 68 -3.13 4.02 2.00
CA GLY A 68 -2.01 3.28 1.43
C GLY A 68 -2.17 2.98 -0.06
N PHE A 69 -3.35 2.54 -0.49
CA PHE A 69 -3.64 2.30 -1.91
C PHE A 69 -3.73 3.61 -2.70
N ALA A 70 -4.53 4.57 -2.24
CA ALA A 70 -4.77 5.84 -2.92
C ALA A 70 -3.48 6.67 -3.08
N ALA A 71 -2.62 6.70 -2.07
CA ALA A 71 -1.36 7.44 -2.11
C ALA A 71 -0.37 6.89 -3.17
N THR A 72 -0.54 5.64 -3.62
CA THR A 72 0.26 5.05 -4.71
C THR A 72 -0.29 5.34 -6.10
N LEU A 73 -1.53 5.86 -6.21
CA LEU A 73 -2.13 6.24 -7.48
C LEU A 73 -1.74 7.64 -7.96
N LEU A 74 -1.09 8.43 -7.08
CA LEU A 74 -0.60 9.77 -7.41
C LEU A 74 0.34 9.75 -8.63
N PRO A 75 0.38 10.84 -9.44
CA PRO A 75 1.29 10.94 -10.57
C PRO A 75 2.75 10.69 -10.17
N GLY A 76 3.49 9.96 -11.00
CA GLY A 76 4.89 9.63 -10.75
C GLY A 76 5.14 8.54 -9.70
N ARG A 77 4.08 7.94 -9.12
CA ARG A 77 4.20 6.78 -8.23
C ARG A 77 3.73 5.50 -8.91
N GLU A 78 4.35 4.40 -8.51
CA GLU A 78 3.97 3.06 -8.93
C GLU A 78 2.79 2.57 -8.07
N PRO A 79 1.65 2.18 -8.66
CA PRO A 79 0.51 1.65 -7.91
C PRO A 79 0.89 0.42 -7.08
N LEU A 80 0.28 0.26 -5.91
CA LEU A 80 0.62 -0.79 -4.95
C LEU A 80 0.59 -2.20 -5.57
N ILE A 81 -0.46 -2.52 -6.34
CA ILE A 81 -0.61 -3.84 -6.95
C ILE A 81 0.36 -4.02 -8.12
N SER A 82 0.68 -2.95 -8.85
CA SER A 82 1.73 -2.98 -9.88
C SER A 82 3.08 -3.34 -9.26
N ARG A 83 3.39 -2.76 -8.09
CA ARG A 83 4.61 -3.08 -7.34
C ARG A 83 4.68 -4.56 -6.94
N TYR A 84 3.59 -5.14 -6.42
CA TYR A 84 3.54 -6.58 -6.12
C TYR A 84 3.70 -7.44 -7.37
N THR A 85 3.03 -7.05 -8.46
CA THR A 85 3.12 -7.74 -9.75
C THR A 85 4.53 -7.73 -10.32
N ARG A 86 5.27 -6.62 -10.15
CA ARG A 86 6.68 -6.55 -10.50
C ARG A 86 7.54 -7.52 -9.68
N PHE A 87 7.25 -7.67 -8.39
CA PHE A 87 7.94 -8.66 -7.56
C PHE A 87 7.58 -10.11 -7.93
N ASP A 88 6.34 -10.37 -8.37
CA ASP A 88 5.92 -11.70 -8.83
C ASP A 88 6.63 -12.14 -10.11
N PHE A 89 6.81 -11.21 -11.07
CA PHE A 89 7.34 -11.49 -12.42
C PHE A 89 8.78 -11.00 -12.64
N GLY A 90 9.41 -10.34 -11.66
CA GLY A 90 10.73 -9.70 -11.79
C GLY A 90 10.74 -8.41 -12.62
N HIS A 91 9.66 -8.12 -13.37
CA HIS A 91 9.43 -6.91 -14.15
C HIS A 91 7.92 -6.64 -14.19
N LEU A 92 7.49 -5.45 -14.63
CA LEU A 92 6.06 -5.13 -14.80
C LEU A 92 5.70 -5.23 -16.29
N PRO A 93 4.93 -6.25 -16.71
CA PRO A 93 4.45 -6.35 -18.08
C PRO A 93 3.59 -5.12 -18.44
N PRO A 94 3.75 -4.52 -19.63
CA PRO A 94 2.99 -3.33 -20.03
C PRO A 94 1.47 -3.53 -19.95
N ASP A 95 1.00 -4.70 -20.38
CA ASP A 95 -0.42 -5.07 -20.40
C ASP A 95 -1.01 -5.20 -18.98
N CYS A 96 -0.16 -5.53 -18.00
CA CYS A 96 -0.52 -5.61 -16.60
C CYS A 96 -0.51 -4.24 -15.91
N ALA A 97 0.20 -3.24 -16.43
CA ALA A 97 0.36 -1.95 -15.77
C ALA A 97 -0.98 -1.19 -15.63
N ALA A 98 -1.74 -1.07 -16.73
CA ALA A 98 -3.06 -0.44 -16.70
C ALA A 98 -4.06 -1.23 -15.85
N TYR A 99 -4.04 -2.57 -15.98
CA TYR A 99 -4.91 -3.47 -15.20
C TYR A 99 -4.67 -3.33 -13.69
N THR A 100 -3.40 -3.41 -13.26
CA THR A 100 -3.03 -3.34 -11.84
C THR A 100 -3.25 -1.94 -11.26
N ARG A 101 -3.13 -0.87 -12.06
CA ARG A 101 -3.53 0.48 -11.66
C ARG A 101 -5.04 0.58 -11.43
N GLY A 102 -5.86 0.07 -12.35
CA GLY A 102 -7.32 0.03 -12.20
C GLY A 102 -7.75 -0.80 -11.00
N LEU A 103 -7.09 -1.93 -10.76
CA LEU A 103 -7.33 -2.78 -9.60
C LEU A 103 -6.92 -2.08 -8.29
N THR A 104 -5.82 -1.32 -8.29
CA THR A 104 -5.41 -0.51 -7.12
C THR A 104 -6.46 0.56 -6.80
N LEU A 105 -7.03 1.20 -7.83
CA LEU A 105 -8.13 2.14 -7.66
C LEU A 105 -9.39 1.46 -7.13
N LEU A 106 -9.76 0.29 -7.66
CA LEU A 106 -10.90 -0.48 -7.20
C LEU A 106 -10.80 -0.80 -5.70
N TRP A 107 -9.62 -1.25 -5.24
CA TRP A 107 -9.38 -1.52 -3.82
C TRP A 107 -9.45 -0.25 -2.97
N ALA A 108 -8.88 0.88 -3.43
CA ALA A 108 -8.99 2.15 -2.70
C ALA A 108 -10.46 2.59 -2.52
N VAL A 109 -11.26 2.52 -3.59
CA VAL A 109 -12.69 2.88 -3.54
C VAL A 109 -13.47 1.93 -2.65
N LEU A 110 -13.22 0.62 -2.75
CA LEU A 110 -13.89 -0.38 -1.92
C LEU A 110 -13.60 -0.16 -0.42
N LEU A 111 -12.33 0.06 -0.08
CA LEU A 111 -11.91 0.35 1.30
C LEU A 111 -12.51 1.65 1.83
N ALA A 112 -12.63 2.69 0.99
CA ALA A 112 -13.35 3.91 1.36
C ALA A 112 -14.84 3.63 1.64
N GLY A 113 -15.48 2.78 0.82
CA GLY A 113 -16.87 2.36 1.04
C GLY A 113 -17.06 1.58 2.34
N PHE A 114 -16.15 0.66 2.66
CA PHE A 114 -16.13 -0.08 3.93
C PHE A 114 -15.95 0.85 5.13
N ALA A 115 -15.01 1.80 5.06
CA ALA A 115 -14.86 2.83 6.08
C ALA A 115 -16.15 3.64 6.29
N ALA A 116 -16.83 4.04 5.22
CA ALA A 116 -18.10 4.75 5.30
C ALA A 116 -19.21 3.88 5.92
N ALA A 117 -19.26 2.59 5.58
CA ALA A 117 -20.24 1.66 6.16
C ALA A 117 -20.02 1.43 7.66
N GLN A 118 -18.77 1.30 8.09
CA GLN A 118 -18.44 1.19 9.52
C GLN A 118 -18.71 2.49 10.27
N ALA A 119 -18.52 3.66 9.63
CA ALA A 119 -18.88 4.94 10.22
C ALA A 119 -20.41 5.07 10.38
N ALA A 120 -21.19 4.57 9.42
CA ALA A 120 -22.65 4.50 9.55
C ALA A 120 -23.09 3.54 10.66
N ALA A 121 -22.41 2.39 10.82
CA ALA A 121 -22.65 1.48 11.93
C ALA A 121 -22.33 2.12 13.29
N LEU A 122 -21.21 2.87 13.38
CA LEU A 122 -20.85 3.64 14.57
C LEU A 122 -21.88 4.73 14.92
N ALA A 123 -22.52 5.31 13.89
CA ALA A 123 -23.61 6.26 14.06
C ALA A 123 -24.97 5.60 14.37
N GLY A 124 -25.01 4.27 14.50
CA GLY A 124 -26.20 3.51 14.90
C GLY A 124 -27.16 3.14 13.76
N TYR A 125 -26.78 3.36 12.49
CA TYR A 125 -27.64 3.00 11.36
C TYR A 125 -27.67 1.49 11.08
N TRP A 126 -26.57 0.79 11.39
CA TRP A 126 -26.40 -0.65 11.14
C TRP A 126 -25.66 -1.32 12.29
N GLN A 127 -25.75 -2.66 12.35
CA GLN A 127 -25.02 -3.45 13.33
C GLN A 127 -23.56 -3.67 12.85
N PRO A 128 -22.54 -3.28 13.64
CA PRO A 128 -21.12 -3.40 13.27
C PRO A 128 -20.70 -4.81 12.81
N SER A 129 -21.18 -5.84 13.50
CA SER A 129 -20.91 -7.24 13.13
C SER A 129 -21.45 -7.63 11.76
N ALA A 130 -22.61 -7.12 11.35
CA ALA A 130 -23.18 -7.35 10.02
C ALA A 130 -22.36 -6.65 8.93
N VAL A 131 -21.92 -5.41 9.18
CA VAL A 131 -21.04 -4.68 8.27
C VAL A 131 -19.72 -5.43 8.09
N LEU A 132 -19.10 -5.87 9.18
CA LEU A 132 -17.86 -6.65 9.15
C LEU A 132 -18.02 -7.96 8.35
N ALA A 133 -19.15 -8.66 8.50
CA ALA A 133 -19.42 -9.88 7.74
C ALA A 133 -19.50 -9.60 6.22
N VAL A 134 -20.18 -8.52 5.83
CA VAL A 134 -20.27 -8.09 4.42
C VAL A 134 -18.90 -7.68 3.89
N GLU A 135 -18.11 -6.94 4.66
CA GLU A 135 -16.73 -6.58 4.30
C GLU A 135 -15.88 -7.82 4.02
N ALA A 136 -15.94 -8.82 4.90
CA ALA A 136 -15.20 -10.07 4.75
C ALA A 136 -15.64 -10.84 3.50
N LEU A 137 -16.95 -10.93 3.23
CA LEU A 137 -17.48 -11.61 2.06
C LEU A 137 -17.10 -10.91 0.75
N VAL A 138 -17.32 -9.60 0.67
CA VAL A 138 -17.04 -8.82 -0.53
C VAL A 138 -15.53 -8.72 -0.79
N GLY A 139 -14.74 -8.43 0.25
CA GLY A 139 -13.28 -8.39 0.16
C GLY A 139 -12.69 -9.75 -0.22
N GLY A 140 -13.18 -10.82 0.40
CA GLY A 140 -12.78 -12.19 0.07
C GLY A 140 -13.14 -12.55 -1.37
N ALA A 141 -14.39 -12.30 -1.80
CA ALA A 141 -14.84 -12.57 -3.16
C ALA A 141 -14.04 -11.79 -4.20
N LEU A 142 -13.75 -10.51 -3.95
CA LEU A 142 -12.91 -9.70 -4.85
C LEU A 142 -11.49 -10.24 -4.92
N PHE A 143 -10.90 -10.63 -3.80
CA PHE A 143 -9.55 -11.20 -3.75
C PHE A 143 -9.46 -12.53 -4.52
N LEU A 144 -10.41 -13.45 -4.28
CA LEU A 144 -10.47 -14.73 -5.00
C LEU A 144 -10.77 -14.52 -6.49
N GLY A 145 -11.71 -13.63 -6.80
CA GLY A 145 -12.07 -13.27 -8.17
C GLY A 145 -10.90 -12.67 -8.94
N GLU A 146 -10.11 -11.81 -8.31
CA GLU A 146 -8.89 -11.25 -8.89
C GLU A 146 -7.89 -12.34 -9.25
N HIS A 147 -7.65 -13.30 -8.36
CA HIS A 147 -6.72 -14.41 -8.65
C HIS A 147 -7.20 -15.28 -9.81
N ALA A 148 -8.51 -15.53 -9.90
CA ALA A 148 -9.12 -16.27 -11.01
C ALA A 148 -9.00 -15.50 -12.32
N VAL A 149 -9.41 -14.22 -12.33
CA VAL A 149 -9.34 -13.34 -13.51
C VAL A 149 -7.90 -13.19 -13.99
N ARG A 150 -6.94 -12.98 -13.08
CA ARG A 150 -5.52 -12.85 -13.43
C ARG A 150 -4.97 -14.14 -14.03
N SER A 151 -5.38 -15.30 -13.52
CA SER A 151 -4.99 -16.60 -14.05
C SER A 151 -5.60 -16.90 -15.43
N LEU A 152 -6.79 -16.39 -15.71
CA LEU A 152 -7.48 -16.56 -17.00
C LEU A 152 -7.04 -15.54 -18.05
N ARG A 153 -6.79 -14.29 -17.64
CA ARG A 153 -6.45 -13.17 -18.52
C ARG A 153 -4.97 -13.12 -18.89
N PHE A 154 -4.09 -13.60 -17.99
CA PHE A 154 -2.64 -13.63 -18.22
C PHE A 154 -2.04 -15.05 -18.06
N PRO A 155 -2.56 -16.06 -18.79
CA PRO A 155 -2.11 -17.45 -18.64
C PRO A 155 -0.62 -17.61 -19.01
N HIS A 156 -0.14 -16.80 -19.95
CA HIS A 156 1.26 -16.80 -20.42
C HIS A 156 2.29 -16.38 -19.36
N HIS A 157 1.86 -15.76 -18.26
CA HIS A 157 2.76 -15.34 -17.18
C HIS A 157 2.80 -16.36 -16.02
N GLY A 158 2.07 -17.48 -16.16
CA GLY A 158 1.95 -18.53 -15.16
C GLY A 158 0.88 -18.23 -14.11
N ARG A 159 0.27 -19.30 -13.55
CA ARG A 159 -0.85 -19.19 -12.59
C ARG A 159 -0.45 -18.34 -11.37
N ALA A 160 -1.22 -17.28 -11.11
CA ALA A 160 -1.15 -16.48 -9.89
C ALA A 160 -1.68 -17.33 -8.74
N THR A 161 -0.79 -17.98 -8.01
CA THR A 161 -1.13 -18.85 -6.88
C THR A 161 -0.86 -18.11 -5.58
N LEU A 162 -1.75 -18.25 -4.58
CA LEU A 162 -1.62 -17.63 -3.25
C LEU A 162 -0.22 -17.81 -2.61
N ARG A 163 0.42 -18.95 -2.87
CA ARG A 163 1.78 -19.25 -2.40
C ARG A 163 2.84 -18.31 -3.00
N ARG A 164 2.70 -17.87 -4.25
CA ARG A 164 3.60 -16.90 -4.88
C ARG A 164 3.41 -15.51 -4.28
N THR A 165 2.17 -15.08 -4.08
CA THR A 165 1.84 -13.79 -3.47
C THR A 165 2.39 -13.67 -2.04
N LEU A 166 2.23 -14.72 -1.21
CA LEU A 166 2.80 -14.77 0.14
C LEU A 166 4.34 -14.77 0.14
N ARG A 167 4.98 -15.41 -0.85
CA ARG A 167 6.44 -15.42 -0.99
C ARG A 167 6.97 -14.05 -1.42
N ALA A 168 6.28 -13.35 -2.31
CA ALA A 168 6.62 -12.00 -2.76
C ALA A 168 6.51 -10.97 -1.63
N VAL A 169 5.46 -11.04 -0.80
CA VAL A 169 5.30 -10.16 0.37
C VAL A 169 6.44 -10.36 1.39
N ARG A 170 6.86 -11.61 1.64
CA ARG A 170 7.98 -11.91 2.53
C ARG A 170 9.32 -11.39 1.99
N LEU A 171 9.58 -11.53 0.70
CA LEU A 171 10.82 -11.03 0.08
C LEU A 171 10.86 -9.50 0.03
N ALA A 172 9.74 -8.83 -0.21
CA ALA A 172 9.65 -7.38 -0.22
C ALA A 172 9.87 -6.74 1.17
N HIS A 173 9.54 -7.45 2.24
CA HIS A 173 9.82 -7.02 3.62
C HIS A 173 11.25 -7.31 4.06
N ALA A 174 11.91 -8.34 3.49
CA ALA A 174 13.29 -8.68 3.83
C ALA A 174 14.34 -7.81 3.11
N ALA A 175 13.94 -7.12 2.02
CA ALA A 175 14.82 -6.28 1.20
C ALA A 175 14.71 -4.76 1.50
N GLY A 176 13.87 -4.37 2.47
CA GLY A 176 13.72 -2.99 2.95
C GLY A 176 14.35 -2.81 4.32
#